data_AF-G8T7I0-F1
#
_entry.id   AF-G8T7I0-F1
#
_cell.length_a   1.000
_cell.length_b   1.000
_cell.length_c   1.000
_cell.angle_alpha   90.00
_cell.angle_beta   90.00
_cell.angle_gamma   90.00
#
_symmetry.space_group_name_H-M   'P 1'
#
loop_
_entity.id
_entity.type
_entity.pdbx_description
1 polymer ?
#
loop_
_entity_poly.entity_id
_entity_poly.type
_entity_poly.pdbx_seq_one_letter_code
_entity_poly.pdbx_strand_id
1 'polypeptide(L)'
;MAESKNNYVMFGMSGKLGKLLVFRQRGGKTIATAVPTRTSAFTEEQLEIQSKFKEAAAWARSILKNPDDRKFYSSLATGGQSAFNMAIADWFTDPEIKEIDTVNYTGAVGSVIKITVADIVKVQSVKVSITTPGGTLLEEGSAVFDENSQQWLYTATQNNATPAGAHIKATAVDKPGNSHSLEKVI
;
A
#
# COMPACT_ATOMS: atom_id res chain seq x y z
N MET A 1 -28.50 -3.41 13.82
CA MET A 1 -27.87 -2.38 14.68
C MET A 1 -28.83 -1.20 14.77
N ALA A 2 -29.14 -0.68 15.95
CA ALA A 2 -30.06 0.44 16.10
C ALA A 2 -29.31 1.78 15.88
N GLU A 3 -29.83 2.64 15.00
CA GLU A 3 -29.29 3.98 14.73
C GLU A 3 -30.26 5.04 15.28
N SER A 4 -29.78 5.91 16.16
CA SER A 4 -30.56 7.07 16.64
C SER A 4 -30.27 8.28 15.74
N LYS A 5 -31.28 8.76 15.01
CA LYS A 5 -31.19 9.93 14.14
C LYS A 5 -31.75 11.17 14.85
N ASN A 6 -31.11 12.33 14.69
CA ASN A 6 -31.53 13.62 15.27
C ASN A 6 -31.58 13.69 16.81
N ASN A 7 -30.64 13.04 17.51
CA ASN A 7 -30.57 13.12 18.97
C ASN A 7 -29.79 14.36 19.43
N TYR A 8 -30.48 15.50 19.60
CA TYR A 8 -29.88 16.75 20.07
C TYR A 8 -29.30 16.68 21.49
N VAL A 9 -29.80 15.77 22.33
CA VAL A 9 -29.38 15.66 23.74
C VAL A 9 -28.01 15.00 23.86
N MET A 10 -27.76 13.97 23.04
CA MET A 10 -26.52 13.18 23.12
C MET A 10 -25.50 13.59 22.05
N PHE A 11 -25.87 14.45 21.10
CA PHE A 11 -24.99 14.90 20.03
C PHE A 11 -23.75 15.60 20.58
N GLY A 12 -22.57 15.19 20.11
CA GLY A 12 -21.28 15.75 20.54
C GLY A 12 -20.73 15.18 21.85
N MET A 13 -21.47 14.31 22.56
CA MET A 13 -20.96 13.69 23.78
C MET A 13 -19.76 12.76 23.51
N SER A 14 -18.78 12.77 24.41
CA SER A 14 -17.65 11.85 24.39
C SER A 14 -17.25 11.45 25.80
N GLY A 15 -16.61 10.29 25.94
CA GLY A 15 -16.12 9.79 27.22
C GLY A 15 -17.06 8.77 27.88
N LYS A 16 -16.70 8.39 29.10
CA LYS A 16 -17.36 7.31 29.85
C LYS A 16 -18.48 7.87 30.72
N LEU A 17 -19.68 7.31 30.61
CA LEU A 17 -20.81 7.59 31.48
C LEU A 17 -20.97 6.46 32.50
N GLY A 18 -20.44 6.68 33.70
CA GLY A 18 -20.47 5.70 34.79
C GLY A 18 -19.80 4.38 34.40
N LYS A 19 -20.39 3.24 34.78
CA LYS A 19 -19.95 1.89 34.37
C LYS A 19 -20.82 1.30 33.24
N LEU A 20 -21.69 2.10 32.65
CA LEU A 20 -22.73 1.64 31.73
C LEU A 20 -22.35 1.87 30.28
N LEU A 21 -22.02 3.12 29.92
CA LEU A 21 -21.84 3.52 28.52
C LEU A 21 -20.52 4.27 28.30
N VAL A 22 -20.03 4.18 27.07
CA VAL A 22 -18.95 5.01 26.52
C VAL A 22 -19.47 5.66 25.25
N PHE A 23 -19.38 6.98 25.19
CA PHE A 23 -19.65 7.77 24.00
C PHE A 23 -18.35 8.06 23.26
N ARG A 24 -18.35 7.89 21.94
CA ARG A 24 -17.24 8.27 21.06
C ARG A 24 -17.75 8.96 19.81
N GLN A 25 -16.99 9.94 19.33
CA GLN A 25 -17.25 10.62 18.06
C GLN A 25 -16.43 9.96 16.94
N ARG A 26 -17.09 9.58 15.84
CA ARG A 26 -16.41 9.06 14.65
C ARG A 26 -17.16 9.45 13.39
N GLY A 27 -16.47 10.07 12.44
CA GLY A 27 -17.06 10.50 11.16
C GLY A 27 -18.28 11.41 11.32
N GLY A 28 -18.27 12.34 12.29
CA GLY A 28 -19.39 13.23 12.59
C GLY A 28 -20.58 12.57 13.30
N LYS A 29 -20.49 11.26 13.63
CA LYS A 29 -21.51 10.53 14.37
C LYS A 29 -21.11 10.32 15.83
N THR A 30 -22.09 10.46 16.72
CA THR A 30 -21.96 10.03 18.13
C THR A 30 -22.35 8.56 18.27
N ILE A 31 -21.44 7.74 18.79
CA ILE A 31 -21.64 6.30 18.99
C ILE A 31 -21.63 6.02 20.48
N ALA A 32 -22.71 5.42 21.01
CA ALA A 32 -22.79 4.93 22.37
C ALA A 32 -22.59 3.40 22.39
N THR A 33 -21.67 2.92 23.22
CA THR A 33 -21.42 1.48 23.43
C THR A 33 -21.44 1.15 24.91
N ALA A 34 -21.82 -0.08 25.28
CA ALA A 34 -21.59 -0.57 26.64
C ALA A 34 -20.09 -0.48 27.00
N VAL A 35 -19.78 -0.29 28.28
CA VAL A 35 -18.38 -0.34 28.74
C VAL A 35 -17.82 -1.74 28.43
N PRO A 36 -16.73 -1.85 27.66
CA PRO A 36 -16.18 -3.14 27.32
C PRO A 36 -15.59 -3.81 28.57
N THR A 37 -15.93 -5.07 28.77
CA THR A 37 -15.31 -5.96 29.77
C THR A 37 -14.43 -6.96 29.03
N ARG A 38 -13.21 -7.18 29.53
CA ARG A 38 -12.28 -8.15 28.95
C ARG A 38 -12.40 -9.47 29.70
N THR A 39 -12.67 -10.55 28.96
CA THR A 39 -12.98 -11.85 29.56
C THR A 39 -11.83 -12.86 29.48
N SER A 40 -10.85 -12.67 28.60
CA SER A 40 -9.76 -13.64 28.36
C SER A 40 -8.39 -13.01 28.12
N ALA A 41 -7.33 -13.83 28.32
CA ALA A 41 -5.97 -13.51 27.89
C ALA A 41 -5.88 -13.44 26.36
N PHE A 42 -4.84 -12.77 25.85
CA PHE A 42 -4.60 -12.71 24.40
C PHE A 42 -3.92 -14.00 23.94
N THR A 43 -4.24 -14.46 22.72
CA THR A 43 -3.51 -15.54 22.05
C THR A 43 -2.18 -15.03 21.49
N GLU A 44 -1.27 -15.94 21.13
CA GLU A 44 0.01 -15.60 20.51
C GLU A 44 -0.19 -14.82 19.21
N GLU A 45 -1.07 -15.30 18.32
CA GLU A 45 -1.43 -14.59 17.08
C GLU A 45 -1.96 -13.17 17.34
N GLN A 46 -2.76 -12.98 18.40
CA GLN A 46 -3.27 -11.66 18.78
C GLN A 46 -2.15 -10.74 19.29
N LEU A 47 -1.14 -11.28 19.96
CA LEU A 47 0.03 -10.52 20.41
C LEU A 47 0.92 -10.12 19.24
N GLU A 48 1.10 -11.00 18.26
CA GLU A 48 1.84 -10.69 17.03
C GLU A 48 1.17 -9.57 16.24
N ILE A 49 -0.16 -9.66 16.02
CA ILE A 49 -0.91 -8.60 15.34
C ILE A 49 -0.81 -7.28 16.11
N GLN A 50 -0.88 -7.31 17.45
CA GLN A 50 -0.68 -6.12 18.27
C GLN A 50 0.72 -5.51 18.11
N SER A 51 1.76 -6.34 18.02
CA SER A 51 3.13 -5.87 17.77
C SER A 51 3.24 -5.19 16.41
N LYS A 52 2.79 -5.88 15.35
CA LYS A 52 2.79 -5.32 13.99
C LYS A 52 2.00 -4.02 13.90
N PHE A 53 0.83 -3.97 14.54
CA PHE A 53 0.02 -2.76 14.57
C PHE A 53 0.70 -1.60 15.34
N LYS A 54 1.46 -1.91 16.40
CA LYS A 54 2.22 -0.90 17.14
C LYS A 54 3.33 -0.29 16.28
N GLU A 55 4.03 -1.11 15.50
CA GLU A 55 5.04 -0.68 14.53
C GLU A 55 4.42 0.18 13.43
N ALA A 56 3.35 -0.32 12.80
CA ALA A 56 2.57 0.41 11.80
C ALA A 56 2.10 1.77 12.33
N ALA A 57 1.61 1.83 13.58
CA ALA A 57 1.16 3.07 14.20
C ALA A 57 2.30 4.05 14.51
N ALA A 58 3.49 3.55 14.84
CA ALA A 58 4.67 4.40 15.02
C ALA A 58 5.11 5.00 13.68
N TRP A 59 5.16 4.19 12.63
CA TRP A 59 5.48 4.63 11.27
C TRP A 59 4.44 5.60 10.71
N ALA A 60 3.15 5.29 10.81
CA ALA A 60 2.09 6.16 10.32
C ALA A 60 2.11 7.52 11.03
N ARG A 61 2.42 7.56 12.34
CA ARG A 61 2.60 8.83 13.06
C ARG A 61 3.85 9.59 12.61
N SER A 62 4.94 8.89 12.28
CA SER A 62 6.18 9.56 11.84
C SER A 62 5.99 10.19 10.46
N ILE A 63 5.40 9.46 9.51
CA ILE A 63 5.20 9.94 8.14
C ILE A 63 4.20 11.10 8.07
N LEU A 64 3.13 11.02 8.87
CA LEU A 64 2.12 12.08 8.94
C LEU A 64 2.58 13.35 9.67
N LYS A 65 3.81 13.42 10.17
CA LYS A 65 4.43 14.70 10.59
C LYS A 65 4.76 15.57 9.38
N ASN A 66 5.07 14.95 8.24
CA ASN A 66 5.27 15.68 6.99
C ASN A 66 3.92 16.19 6.47
N PRO A 67 3.76 17.51 6.22
CA PRO A 67 2.50 18.06 5.72
C PRO A 67 2.10 17.53 4.34
N ASP A 68 3.06 17.22 3.46
CA ASP A 68 2.77 16.74 2.11
C ASP A 68 2.23 15.31 2.13
N ASP A 69 2.88 14.44 2.92
CA ASP A 69 2.40 13.07 3.14
C ASP A 69 1.02 13.08 3.81
N ARG A 70 0.82 13.96 4.80
CA ARG A 70 -0.50 14.11 5.44
C ARG A 70 -1.57 14.51 4.43
N LYS A 71 -1.31 15.48 3.56
CA LYS A 71 -2.27 15.87 2.52
C LYS A 71 -2.56 14.73 1.57
N PHE A 72 -1.53 14.02 1.11
CA PHE A 72 -1.66 12.88 0.23
C PHE A 72 -2.55 11.78 0.83
N TYR A 73 -2.24 11.27 2.03
CA TYR A 73 -3.08 10.26 2.69
C TYR A 73 -4.48 10.79 3.06
N SER A 74 -4.63 12.09 3.30
CA SER A 74 -5.96 12.69 3.53
C SER A 74 -6.81 12.70 2.28
N SER A 75 -6.22 12.90 1.09
CA SER A 75 -6.94 12.86 -0.19
C SER A 75 -7.44 11.47 -0.56
N LEU A 76 -6.76 10.41 -0.09
CA LEU A 76 -7.18 9.02 -0.30
C LEU A 76 -8.23 8.56 0.72
N ALA A 77 -8.37 9.26 1.85
CA ALA A 77 -9.31 8.88 2.89
C ALA A 77 -10.75 9.08 2.42
N THR A 78 -11.56 8.03 2.49
CA THR A 78 -12.99 8.08 2.16
C THR A 78 -13.82 7.77 3.41
N GLY A 79 -15.07 8.24 3.47
CA GLY A 79 -16.05 7.80 4.49
C GLY A 79 -15.56 7.78 5.94
N GLY A 80 -15.37 8.94 6.58
CA GLY A 80 -15.02 9.03 8.00
C GLY A 80 -13.66 8.43 8.40
N GLN A 81 -12.87 7.95 7.44
CA GLN A 81 -11.47 7.57 7.63
C GLN A 81 -10.60 8.83 7.77
N SER A 82 -9.47 8.67 8.44
CA SER A 82 -8.43 9.68 8.57
C SER A 82 -7.20 9.32 7.74
N ALA A 83 -6.31 10.28 7.51
CA ALA A 83 -4.99 10.02 6.92
C ALA A 83 -4.21 8.93 7.67
N PHE A 84 -4.39 8.83 8.98
CA PHE A 84 -3.80 7.77 9.80
C PHE A 84 -4.37 6.39 9.44
N ASN A 85 -5.66 6.28 9.15
CA ASN A 85 -6.24 5.01 8.71
C ASN A 85 -5.67 4.58 7.36
N MET A 86 -5.48 5.52 6.43
CA MET A 86 -4.90 5.21 5.12
C MET A 86 -3.44 4.78 5.22
N ALA A 87 -2.62 5.48 6.02
CA ALA A 87 -1.22 5.09 6.24
C ALA A 87 -1.11 3.70 6.92
N ILE A 88 -1.99 3.39 7.87
CA ILE A 88 -2.03 2.04 8.45
C ILE A 88 -2.41 0.99 7.39
N ALA A 89 -3.38 1.28 6.52
CA ALA A 89 -3.77 0.36 5.46
C ALA A 89 -2.61 0.11 4.48
N ASP A 90 -1.89 1.17 4.11
CA ASP A 90 -0.67 1.13 3.28
C ASP A 90 0.37 0.16 3.87
N TRP A 91 0.68 0.31 5.16
CA TRP A 91 1.65 -0.55 5.85
C TRP A 91 1.32 -2.05 5.75
N PHE A 92 0.03 -2.41 5.76
CA PHE A 92 -0.43 -3.80 5.73
C PHE A 92 -0.79 -4.31 4.33
N THR A 93 -0.60 -3.49 3.30
CA THR A 93 -0.95 -3.87 1.93
C THR A 93 0.30 -3.84 1.07
N ASP A 94 0.68 -4.99 0.54
CA ASP A 94 1.82 -5.07 -0.37
C ASP A 94 1.41 -4.56 -1.77
N PRO A 95 2.31 -3.90 -2.51
CA PRO A 95 2.08 -3.62 -3.92
C PRO A 95 2.04 -4.93 -4.69
N GLU A 96 1.21 -5.04 -5.74
CA GLU A 96 1.08 -6.27 -6.52
C GLU A 96 1.38 -6.02 -8.00
N ILE A 97 2.37 -6.72 -8.56
CA ILE A 97 2.65 -6.67 -9.99
C ILE A 97 1.66 -7.61 -10.69
N LYS A 98 0.75 -7.04 -11.49
CA LYS A 98 -0.26 -7.78 -12.23
C LYS A 98 0.27 -8.36 -13.53
N GLU A 99 1.11 -7.60 -14.23
CA GLU A 99 1.57 -7.97 -15.55
C GLU A 99 2.92 -7.34 -15.88
N ILE A 100 3.75 -8.11 -16.60
CA ILE A 100 4.94 -7.63 -17.30
C ILE A 100 4.66 -7.83 -18.80
N ASP A 101 4.40 -6.73 -19.50
CA ASP A 101 4.21 -6.71 -20.95
C ASP A 101 5.55 -6.46 -21.64
N THR A 102 5.93 -7.42 -22.47
CA THR A 102 7.20 -7.51 -23.19
C THR A 102 7.00 -7.43 -24.71
N VAL A 103 5.79 -7.12 -25.19
CA VAL A 103 5.45 -7.11 -26.62
C VAL A 103 6.32 -6.11 -27.39
N ASN A 104 6.68 -4.98 -26.78
CA ASN A 104 7.52 -3.95 -27.39
C ASN A 104 9.02 -4.11 -27.06
N TYR A 105 9.40 -5.19 -26.38
CA TYR A 105 10.78 -5.48 -26.05
C TYR A 105 11.40 -6.37 -27.12
N THR A 106 12.20 -5.76 -27.99
CA THR A 106 12.89 -6.45 -29.09
C THR A 106 14.32 -6.86 -28.75
N GLY A 107 14.81 -6.51 -27.55
CA GLY A 107 16.22 -6.65 -27.16
C GLY A 107 17.12 -5.52 -27.64
N ALA A 108 16.63 -4.62 -28.51
CA ALA A 108 17.40 -3.43 -28.90
C ALA A 108 17.38 -2.34 -27.81
N VAL A 109 18.42 -1.51 -27.80
CA VAL A 109 18.44 -0.28 -26.99
C VAL A 109 17.23 0.59 -27.36
N GLY A 110 16.54 1.13 -26.35
CA GLY A 110 15.33 1.92 -26.53
C GLY A 110 14.04 1.10 -26.58
N SER A 111 14.11 -0.23 -26.62
CA SER A 111 12.93 -1.07 -26.52
C SER A 111 12.30 -0.98 -25.12
N VAL A 112 10.96 -1.12 -25.04
CA VAL A 112 10.20 -0.78 -23.82
C VAL A 112 9.51 -2.00 -23.25
N ILE A 113 9.65 -2.18 -21.94
CA ILE A 113 8.91 -3.13 -21.13
C ILE A 113 7.88 -2.35 -20.31
N LYS A 114 6.61 -2.76 -20.37
CA LYS A 114 5.54 -2.12 -19.59
C LYS A 114 5.17 -3.00 -18.40
N ILE A 115 5.00 -2.38 -17.25
CA ILE A 115 4.73 -3.09 -16.00
C ILE A 115 3.48 -2.50 -15.36
N THR A 116 2.48 -3.35 -15.18
CA THR A 116 1.22 -3.00 -14.51
C THR A 116 1.33 -3.38 -13.04
N VAL A 117 1.28 -2.40 -12.15
CA VAL A 117 1.33 -2.60 -10.70
C VAL A 117 0.05 -2.04 -10.08
N ALA A 118 -0.60 -2.82 -9.24
CA ALA A 118 -1.76 -2.43 -8.47
C ALA A 118 -1.35 -2.21 -7.01
N ASP A 119 -1.76 -1.07 -6.44
CA ASP A 119 -1.56 -0.73 -5.04
C ASP A 119 -2.75 0.15 -4.59
N ILE A 120 -3.15 0.02 -3.33
CA ILE A 120 -4.23 0.81 -2.71
C ILE A 120 -3.82 2.27 -2.53
N VAL A 121 -2.52 2.54 -2.34
CA VAL A 121 -2.02 3.89 -2.05
C VAL A 121 -1.13 4.40 -3.18
N LYS A 122 0.11 3.93 -3.25
CA LYS A 122 1.09 4.38 -4.25
C LYS A 122 2.36 3.54 -4.19
N VAL A 123 2.67 2.93 -5.34
CA VAL A 123 3.98 2.32 -5.58
C VAL A 123 5.06 3.41 -5.59
N GLN A 124 6.09 3.25 -4.77
CA GLN A 124 7.18 4.19 -4.65
C GLN A 124 8.18 4.04 -5.79
N SER A 125 8.53 2.80 -6.14
CA SER A 125 9.46 2.52 -7.24
C SER A 125 9.23 1.14 -7.84
N VAL A 126 9.56 1.01 -9.11
CA VAL A 126 9.64 -0.28 -9.80
C VAL A 126 11.03 -0.42 -10.39
N LYS A 127 11.71 -1.52 -10.06
CA LYS A 127 13.00 -1.90 -10.64
C LYS A 127 12.82 -3.07 -11.59
N VAL A 128 13.56 -3.06 -12.67
CA VAL A 128 13.58 -4.14 -13.67
C VAL A 128 15.00 -4.66 -13.77
N SER A 129 15.14 -5.98 -13.77
CA SER A 129 16.38 -6.68 -14.07
C SER A 129 16.14 -7.63 -15.24
N ILE A 130 17.00 -7.56 -16.24
CA ILE A 130 16.98 -8.43 -17.40
C ILE A 130 18.18 -9.38 -17.30
N THR A 131 17.90 -10.66 -17.30
CA THR A 131 18.91 -11.73 -17.26
C THR A 131 18.87 -12.48 -18.59
N THR A 132 20.03 -12.75 -19.17
CA THR A 132 20.15 -13.53 -20.41
C THR A 132 19.68 -14.98 -20.19
N PRO A 133 19.41 -15.75 -21.25
CA PRO A 133 19.08 -17.18 -21.12
C PRO A 133 20.15 -17.99 -20.40
N GLY A 134 21.41 -17.51 -20.40
CA GLY A 134 22.54 -18.13 -19.70
C GLY A 134 22.60 -17.79 -18.20
N GLY A 135 21.64 -17.04 -17.66
CA GLY A 135 21.60 -16.67 -16.24
C GLY A 135 22.49 -15.49 -15.86
N THR A 136 23.09 -14.80 -16.83
CA THR A 136 23.90 -13.59 -16.56
C THR A 136 23.02 -12.33 -16.57
N LEU A 137 23.17 -11.49 -15.55
CA LEU A 137 22.51 -10.18 -15.51
C LEU A 137 23.03 -9.33 -16.68
N LEU A 138 22.13 -8.95 -17.58
CA LEU A 138 22.45 -8.06 -18.70
C LEU A 138 22.36 -6.61 -18.23
N GLU A 139 21.22 -6.21 -17.69
CA GLU A 139 21.01 -4.87 -17.18
C GLU A 139 20.00 -4.85 -16.04
N GLU A 140 20.09 -3.82 -15.21
CA GLU A 140 19.10 -3.48 -14.20
C GLU A 140 18.89 -1.98 -14.16
N GLY A 141 17.67 -1.54 -13.83
CA GLY A 141 17.40 -0.12 -13.65
C GLY A 141 16.00 0.16 -13.13
N SER A 142 15.70 1.45 -12.94
CA SER A 142 14.39 1.89 -12.46
C SER A 142 13.47 2.17 -13.64
N ALA A 143 12.23 1.71 -13.56
CA ALA A 143 11.18 2.10 -14.48
C ALA A 143 10.65 3.50 -14.13
N VAL A 144 10.10 4.19 -15.13
CA VAL A 144 9.48 5.51 -14.98
C VAL A 144 7.96 5.33 -15.06
N PHE A 145 7.23 5.92 -14.11
CA PHE A 145 5.77 5.91 -14.14
C PHE A 145 5.27 6.85 -15.23
N ASP A 146 4.44 6.34 -16.15
CA ASP A 146 3.76 7.13 -17.17
C ASP A 146 2.29 7.36 -16.77
N GLU A 147 1.94 8.63 -16.54
CA GLU A 147 0.59 9.02 -16.10
C GLU A 147 -0.49 8.72 -17.15
N ASN A 148 -0.12 8.68 -18.45
CA ASN A 148 -1.08 8.45 -19.53
C ASN A 148 -1.55 6.99 -19.60
N SER A 149 -0.60 6.06 -19.51
CA SER A 149 -0.89 4.61 -19.54
C SER A 149 -1.17 4.04 -18.14
N GLN A 150 -0.93 4.79 -17.07
CA GLN A 150 -0.95 4.31 -15.68
C GLN A 150 -0.06 3.07 -15.45
N GLN A 151 1.04 2.99 -16.20
CA GLN A 151 1.98 1.88 -16.18
C GLN A 151 3.40 2.36 -15.92
N TRP A 152 4.23 1.46 -15.41
CA TRP A 152 5.67 1.69 -15.28
C TRP A 152 6.36 1.25 -16.54
N LEU A 153 7.13 2.16 -17.15
CA LEU A 153 7.86 1.94 -18.39
C LEU A 153 9.34 1.78 -18.08
N TYR A 154 9.93 0.66 -18.48
CA TYR A 154 11.36 0.46 -18.47
C TYR A 154 11.90 0.48 -19.89
N THR A 155 12.88 1.35 -20.15
CA THR A 155 13.53 1.48 -21.45
C THR A 155 14.88 0.77 -21.40
N ALA A 156 15.07 -0.23 -22.25
CA ALA A 156 16.30 -0.98 -22.33
C ALA A 156 17.48 -0.08 -22.72
N THR A 157 18.58 -0.18 -21.99
CA THR A 157 19.79 0.62 -22.22
C THR A 157 20.90 -0.20 -22.87
N GLN A 158 20.82 -1.52 -22.78
CA GLN A 158 21.77 -2.44 -23.38
C GLN A 158 21.13 -3.26 -24.49
N ASN A 159 21.94 -3.62 -25.47
CA ASN A 159 21.51 -4.50 -26.55
C ASN A 159 21.56 -5.97 -26.09
N ASN A 160 20.41 -6.62 -26.05
CA ASN A 160 20.26 -8.05 -25.90
C ASN A 160 20.19 -8.72 -27.28
N ALA A 161 21.29 -9.32 -27.74
CA ALA A 161 21.34 -9.99 -29.04
C ALA A 161 20.44 -11.23 -29.13
N THR A 162 20.08 -11.83 -27.99
CA THR A 162 19.23 -13.04 -27.90
C THR A 162 18.15 -12.83 -26.84
N PRO A 163 17.07 -12.09 -27.17
CA PRO A 163 16.00 -11.80 -26.22
C PRO A 163 15.12 -13.02 -25.91
N ALA A 164 15.04 -13.99 -26.82
CA ALA A 164 14.34 -15.25 -26.59
C ALA A 164 15.06 -16.07 -25.50
N GLY A 165 14.31 -16.51 -24.50
CA GLY A 165 14.77 -17.17 -23.28
C GLY A 165 15.25 -16.21 -22.19
N ALA A 166 15.18 -14.89 -22.39
CA ALA A 166 15.61 -13.93 -21.37
C ALA A 166 14.59 -13.84 -20.23
N HIS A 167 15.10 -13.71 -19.02
CA HIS A 167 14.29 -13.57 -17.81
C HIS A 167 14.18 -12.10 -17.44
N ILE A 168 12.97 -11.56 -17.48
CA ILE A 168 12.67 -10.20 -17.01
C ILE A 168 12.02 -10.31 -15.64
N LYS A 169 12.70 -9.78 -14.63
CA LYS A 169 12.16 -9.67 -13.28
C LYS A 169 11.87 -8.21 -12.96
N ALA A 170 10.62 -7.93 -12.61
CA ALA A 170 10.19 -6.64 -12.09
C ALA A 170 10.01 -6.74 -10.58
N THR A 171 10.43 -5.72 -9.84
CA THR A 171 10.27 -5.62 -8.38
C THR A 171 9.67 -4.26 -8.06
N ALA A 172 8.46 -4.26 -7.53
CA ALA A 172 7.75 -3.08 -7.06
C ALA A 172 7.96 -2.92 -5.56
N VAL A 173 8.15 -1.69 -5.10
CA VAL A 173 8.31 -1.33 -3.70
C VAL A 173 7.39 -0.16 -3.37
N ASP A 174 6.66 -0.25 -2.26
CA ASP A 174 5.80 0.82 -1.75
C ASP A 174 6.56 1.75 -0.79
N LYS A 175 5.85 2.71 -0.20
CA LYS A 175 6.44 3.69 0.73
C LYS A 175 6.75 3.10 2.13
N PRO A 176 5.93 2.22 2.72
CA PRO A 176 6.29 1.41 3.89
C PRO A 176 7.57 0.57 3.72
N GLY A 177 7.90 0.20 2.49
CA GLY A 177 9.00 -0.69 2.15
C GLY A 177 8.57 -2.15 1.88
N ASN A 178 7.28 -2.42 1.76
CA ASN A 178 6.78 -3.69 1.26
C ASN A 178 7.12 -3.84 -0.22
N SER A 179 7.30 -5.07 -0.66
CA SER A 179 7.74 -5.33 -2.03
C SER A 179 7.12 -6.59 -2.60
N HIS A 180 6.91 -6.57 -3.92
CA HIS A 180 6.50 -7.73 -4.69
C HIS A 180 7.35 -7.84 -5.94
N SER A 181 7.78 -9.05 -6.28
CA SER A 181 8.52 -9.32 -7.50
C SER A 181 7.82 -10.35 -8.37
N LEU A 182 7.78 -10.08 -9.67
CA LEU A 182 7.25 -10.99 -10.68
C LEU A 182 8.33 -11.21 -11.75
N GLU A 183 8.38 -12.42 -12.28
CA GLU A 183 9.33 -12.80 -13.31
C GLU A 183 8.59 -13.33 -14.54
N LYS A 184 9.06 -12.95 -15.72
CA LYS A 184 8.55 -13.40 -17.01
C LYS A 184 9.69 -13.79 -17.92
N VAL A 185 9.58 -14.97 -18.53
CA VAL A 185 10.49 -15.45 -19.57
C VAL A 185 9.92 -15.08 -20.94
N ILE A 186 10.78 -14.59 -21.84
CA ILE A 186 10.43 -14.28 -23.24
C ILE A 186 10.77 -15.46 -24.14
#